data_AF-A0A7X4CBE6-F1
#
_entry.id   AF-A0A7X4CBE6-F1
#
_cell.length_a   1.000
_cell.length_b   1.000
_cell.length_c   1.000
_cell.angle_alpha   90.00
_cell.angle_beta   90.00
_cell.angle_gamma   90.00
#
_symmetry.space_group_name_H-M   'P 1'
#
loop_
_entity.id
_entity.type
_entity.pdbx_description
1 polymer ?
#
loop_
_entity_poly.entity_id
_entity_poly.type
_entity_poly.pdbx_seq_one_letter_code
_entity_poly.pdbx_strand_id
1 'polypeptide(L)'
;MGLKKGDIIDEHKRHPESCGLMIKVMAGGAGFEKVVCCGHELTEEDVIPAFSRGRGRKRGTLPPAVLLDEKKLHPDSCGLRVMIMDGGEGFQEIRCCGHSLRLNAMKEFKYGEEKRAEIPETGPAGHA
;
A
#
# COMPACT_ATOMS: atom_id res chain seq x y z
N MET A 1 -4.24 13.46 15.49
CA MET A 1 -5.27 13.87 14.53
C MET A 1 -5.36 12.72 13.53
N GLY A 2 -6.04 12.85 12.40
CA GLY A 2 -6.02 11.80 11.38
C GLY A 2 -5.61 12.38 10.04
N LEU A 3 -5.08 11.52 9.18
CA LEU A 3 -4.81 11.87 7.79
C LEU A 3 -6.10 12.24 7.06
N LYS A 4 -5.97 13.14 6.09
CA LYS A 4 -7.04 13.58 5.21
C LYS A 4 -6.85 13.02 3.81
N LYS A 5 -7.96 12.90 3.09
CA LYS A 5 -7.91 12.56 1.66
C LYS A 5 -7.04 13.57 0.91
N GLY A 6 -6.08 13.05 0.15
CA GLY A 6 -5.14 13.86 -0.61
C GLY A 6 -3.78 14.04 0.06
N ASP A 7 -3.67 13.78 1.37
CA ASP A 7 -2.41 13.86 2.08
C ASP A 7 -1.40 12.85 1.51
N ILE A 8 -0.14 13.26 1.50
CA ILE A 8 0.97 12.46 1.02
C ILE A 8 1.98 12.36 2.15
N ILE A 9 2.27 11.15 2.61
CA ILE A 9 3.37 10.90 3.54
C ILE A 9 4.59 10.53 2.71
N ASP A 10 5.72 11.17 3.02
CA ASP A 10 7.00 10.91 2.38
C ASP A 10 8.06 10.67 3.45
N GLU A 11 8.60 9.45 3.48
CA GLU A 11 9.68 9.08 4.39
C GLU A 11 10.93 9.95 4.17
N HIS A 12 11.22 10.30 2.93
CA HIS A 12 12.43 11.03 2.55
C HIS A 12 12.46 12.46 3.14
N LYS A 13 11.32 12.97 3.64
CA LYS A 13 11.23 14.21 4.41
C LYS A 13 12.04 14.16 5.71
N ARG A 14 11.92 13.08 6.49
CA ARG A 14 12.64 12.88 7.77
C ARG A 14 13.84 11.94 7.63
N HIS A 15 13.77 11.00 6.70
CA HIS A 15 14.76 9.93 6.52
C HIS A 15 15.17 9.82 5.04
N PRO A 16 15.99 10.75 4.53
CA PRO A 16 16.40 10.76 3.12
C PRO A 16 17.29 9.57 2.72
N GLU A 17 17.89 8.89 3.69
CA GLU A 17 18.75 7.71 3.51
C GLU A 17 18.00 6.37 3.42
N SER A 18 16.69 6.37 3.68
CA SER A 18 15.87 5.15 3.79
C SER A 18 15.27 4.70 2.45
N CYS A 19 14.28 3.78 2.50
CA CYS A 19 13.62 3.22 1.31
C CYS A 19 12.98 4.29 0.41
N GLY A 20 12.65 5.45 1.00
CA GLY A 20 11.97 6.55 0.35
C GLY A 20 10.51 6.23 0.09
N LEU A 21 9.85 5.57 1.06
CA LEU A 21 8.43 5.23 0.98
C LEU A 21 7.60 6.50 0.80
N MET A 22 6.74 6.48 -0.20
CA MET A 22 5.79 7.55 -0.46
C MET A 22 4.39 6.98 -0.62
N ILE A 23 3.48 7.42 0.25
CA ILE A 23 2.08 6.98 0.24
C ILE A 23 1.16 8.18 0.13
N LYS A 24 0.07 8.00 -0.63
CA LYS A 24 -0.98 8.99 -0.80
C LYS A 24 -2.29 8.47 -0.25
N VAL A 25 -2.95 9.26 0.58
CA VAL A 25 -4.24 8.94 1.16
C VAL A 25 -5.33 9.19 0.13
N MET A 26 -6.02 8.12 -0.25
CA MET A 26 -7.13 8.14 -1.20
C MET A 26 -8.48 8.36 -0.51
N ALA A 27 -8.66 7.80 0.69
CA ALA A 27 -9.86 7.97 1.50
C ALA A 27 -9.58 7.57 2.97
N GLY A 28 -10.47 7.97 3.88
CA GLY A 28 -10.32 7.68 5.31
C GLY A 28 -9.12 8.41 5.94
N GLY A 29 -8.58 7.82 7.01
CA GLY A 29 -7.40 8.35 7.72
C GLY A 29 -7.68 8.97 9.07
N ALA A 30 -8.94 9.09 9.48
CA ALA A 30 -9.31 9.69 10.77
C ALA A 30 -8.65 9.01 11.99
N GLY A 31 -8.39 7.70 11.91
CA GLY A 31 -7.74 6.93 12.97
C GLY A 31 -6.31 6.51 12.65
N PHE A 32 -5.67 7.15 11.66
CA PHE A 32 -4.29 6.83 11.31
C PHE A 32 -3.36 7.14 12.49
N GLU A 33 -2.50 6.17 12.82
CA GLU A 33 -1.52 6.32 13.91
C GLU A 33 -0.12 6.50 13.35
N LYS A 34 0.36 5.52 12.56
CA LYS A 34 1.72 5.52 12.01
C LYS A 34 1.90 4.51 10.88
N VAL A 35 2.93 4.73 10.06
CA VAL A 35 3.47 3.76 9.08
C VAL A 35 4.86 3.35 9.50
N VAL A 36 5.22 2.08 9.30
CA VAL A 36 6.57 1.59 9.56
C VAL A 36 7.21 1.17 8.24
N CYS A 37 8.25 1.89 7.75
CA CYS A 37 9.17 1.43 6.70
C CYS A 37 10.59 1.42 7.25
N CYS A 38 11.37 0.37 6.96
CA CYS A 38 12.79 0.27 7.35
C CYS A 38 13.07 0.46 8.85
N GLY A 39 12.08 0.28 9.72
CA GLY A 39 12.19 0.51 11.16
C GLY A 39 11.92 1.95 11.59
N HIS A 40 11.62 2.85 10.64
CA HIS A 40 11.21 4.22 10.89
C HIS A 40 9.69 4.34 10.99
N GLU A 41 9.24 5.12 11.97
CA GLU A 41 7.83 5.38 12.23
C GLU A 41 7.43 6.72 11.61
N LEU A 42 6.61 6.65 10.56
CA LEU A 42 6.10 7.80 9.85
C LEU A 42 4.72 8.18 10.36
N THR A 43 4.52 9.46 10.65
CA THR A 43 3.29 9.97 11.27
C THR A 43 2.69 11.10 10.43
N GLU A 44 1.64 11.74 10.94
CA GLU A 44 1.04 12.94 10.31
C GLU A 44 2.06 14.09 10.10
N GLU A 45 3.15 14.10 10.85
CA GLU A 45 4.22 15.10 10.70
C GLU A 45 5.04 14.92 9.42
N ASP A 46 5.05 13.73 8.84
CA ASP A 46 5.69 13.43 7.54
C ASP A 46 4.83 13.79 6.35
N VAL A 47 3.64 14.35 6.59
CA VAL A 47 2.77 14.78 5.51
C VAL A 47 3.46 15.94 4.76
N ILE A 48 3.51 15.81 3.45
CA ILE A 48 3.98 16.83 2.52
C ILE A 48 2.81 17.33 1.68
N PRO A 49 2.79 18.63 1.33
CA PRO A 49 1.68 19.23 0.60
C PRO A 49 1.62 18.82 -0.88
N ALA A 50 2.73 18.35 -1.45
CA ALA A 50 2.82 18.02 -2.86
C ALA A 50 3.80 16.88 -3.12
N PHE A 51 3.53 16.10 -4.16
CA PHE A 51 4.43 15.04 -4.62
C PHE A 51 5.74 15.63 -5.14
N SER A 52 6.84 15.35 -4.44
CA SER A 52 8.19 15.59 -4.93
C SER A 52 8.76 14.29 -5.49
N ARG A 53 9.30 14.31 -6.71
CA ARG A 53 10.11 13.20 -7.23
C ARG A 53 11.49 13.27 -6.58
N GLY A 54 11.71 12.48 -5.53
CA GLY A 54 13.04 12.32 -4.93
C GLY A 54 13.96 11.48 -5.81
N ARG A 55 15.23 11.90 -5.97
CA ARG A 55 16.30 11.00 -6.46
C ARG A 55 16.63 10.01 -5.35
N GLY A 56 16.81 8.73 -5.68
CA GLY A 56 17.33 7.73 -4.74
C GLY A 56 16.31 6.80 -4.07
N ARG A 57 15.02 6.91 -4.39
CA ARG A 57 14.00 6.00 -3.85
C ARG A 57 14.23 4.56 -4.31
N LYS A 58 14.34 3.64 -3.34
CA LYS A 58 14.50 2.21 -3.61
C LYS A 58 13.12 1.59 -3.80
N ARG A 59 12.75 1.42 -5.07
CA ARG A 59 11.59 0.61 -5.45
C ARG A 59 11.97 -0.85 -5.26
N GLY A 60 11.50 -1.46 -4.18
CA GLY A 60 11.65 -2.91 -3.98
C GLY A 60 10.78 -3.70 -4.96
N THR A 61 10.49 -4.96 -4.64
CA THR A 61 9.63 -5.85 -5.45
C THR A 61 8.16 -5.43 -5.51
N LEU A 62 7.81 -4.25 -5.00
CA LEU A 62 6.45 -3.73 -5.00
C LEU A 62 6.14 -3.07 -6.35
N PRO A 63 5.09 -3.54 -7.05
CA PRO A 63 4.62 -2.85 -8.23
C PRO A 63 4.23 -1.41 -7.88
N PRO A 64 4.48 -0.43 -8.75
CA PRO A 64 4.00 0.92 -8.55
C PRO A 64 2.47 0.93 -8.37
N ALA A 65 1.95 1.87 -7.56
CA ALA A 65 0.52 2.04 -7.30
C ALA A 65 -0.16 0.89 -6.55
N VAL A 66 0.51 0.28 -5.56
CA VAL A 66 -0.18 -0.65 -4.64
C VAL A 66 -1.23 0.12 -3.85
N LEU A 67 -2.47 -0.35 -3.88
CA LEU A 67 -3.56 0.27 -3.16
C LEU A 67 -3.91 -0.59 -1.95
N LEU A 68 -3.75 -0.01 -0.75
CA LEU A 68 -4.11 -0.64 0.52
C LEU A 68 -5.44 -0.06 0.96
N ASP A 69 -6.39 -0.95 1.22
CA ASP A 69 -7.72 -0.58 1.65
C ASP A 69 -8.04 -1.36 2.93
N GLU A 70 -8.13 -0.64 4.02
CA GLU A 70 -8.44 -1.21 5.33
C GLU A 70 -9.83 -1.82 5.36
N LYS A 71 -10.81 -1.18 4.72
CA LYS A 71 -12.19 -1.64 4.71
C LYS A 71 -12.34 -3.01 4.07
N LYS A 72 -11.43 -3.36 3.15
CA LYS A 72 -11.36 -4.70 2.56
C LYS A 72 -10.90 -5.77 3.54
N LEU A 73 -9.99 -5.44 4.45
CA LEU A 73 -9.46 -6.37 5.46
C LEU A 73 -10.31 -6.39 6.73
N HIS A 74 -10.83 -5.23 7.10
CA HIS A 74 -11.57 -4.96 8.33
C HIS A 74 -12.75 -4.03 8.01
N PRO A 75 -13.95 -4.59 7.73
CA PRO A 75 -15.12 -3.81 7.32
C PRO A 75 -15.61 -2.81 8.39
N ASP A 76 -15.31 -3.07 9.66
CA ASP A 76 -15.67 -2.23 10.82
C ASP A 76 -14.66 -1.09 11.12
N SER A 77 -13.62 -0.92 10.31
CA SER A 77 -12.54 0.04 10.59
C SER A 77 -12.79 1.47 10.09
N CYS A 78 -11.83 2.36 10.40
CA CYS A 78 -11.75 3.75 9.96
C CYS A 78 -11.92 3.94 8.44
N GLY A 79 -11.71 2.89 7.64
CA GLY A 79 -11.84 2.92 6.18
C GLY A 79 -10.64 3.58 5.53
N LEU A 80 -9.46 3.42 6.14
CA LEU A 80 -8.21 3.96 5.62
C LEU A 80 -7.93 3.34 4.24
N ARG A 81 -7.80 4.20 3.23
CA ARG A 81 -7.41 3.80 1.88
C ARG A 81 -6.21 4.61 1.45
N VAL A 82 -5.08 3.94 1.24
CA VAL A 82 -3.82 4.56 0.83
C VAL A 82 -3.28 3.92 -0.44
N MET A 83 -2.51 4.68 -1.19
CA MET A 83 -1.84 4.22 -2.40
C MET A 83 -0.35 4.47 -2.24
N ILE A 84 0.46 3.40 -2.37
CA ILE A 84 1.91 3.51 -2.44
C ILE A 84 2.27 4.08 -3.80
N MET A 85 2.76 5.30 -3.81
CA MET A 85 3.12 6.03 -5.02
C MET A 85 4.53 5.68 -5.47
N ASP A 86 5.47 5.54 -4.53
CA ASP A 86 6.87 5.25 -4.82
C ASP A 86 7.60 4.64 -3.60
N GLY A 87 8.79 4.08 -3.83
CA GLY A 87 9.62 3.45 -2.80
C GLY A 87 8.97 2.23 -2.13
N GLY A 88 9.21 2.08 -0.83
CA GLY A 88 8.56 1.06 0.00
C GLY A 88 9.21 -0.32 -0.02
N GLU A 89 10.48 -0.44 -0.45
CA GLU A 89 11.24 -1.71 -0.35
C GLU A 89 11.17 -2.32 1.06
N GLY A 90 11.30 -1.49 2.10
CA GLY A 90 11.24 -1.92 3.50
C GLY A 90 9.90 -1.68 4.18
N PHE A 91 8.80 -1.51 3.43
CA PHE A 91 7.48 -1.32 4.03
C PHE A 91 7.12 -2.53 4.90
N GLN A 92 6.74 -2.28 6.15
CA GLN A 92 6.35 -3.33 7.09
C GLN A 92 4.85 -3.31 7.34
N GLU A 93 4.32 -2.23 7.92
CA GLU A 93 2.91 -2.12 8.29
C GLU A 93 2.42 -0.67 8.41
N ILE A 94 1.10 -0.49 8.32
CA ILE A 94 0.40 0.74 8.70
C ILE A 94 -0.51 0.43 9.88
N ARG A 95 -0.56 1.31 10.88
CA ARG A 95 -1.51 1.21 11.99
C ARG A 95 -2.61 2.27 11.85
N CYS A 96 -3.86 1.83 11.82
CA CYS A 96 -5.05 2.69 11.94
C CYS A 96 -6.07 2.02 12.86
N CYS A 97 -6.58 2.77 13.83
CA CYS A 97 -7.56 2.29 14.81
C CYS A 97 -7.17 0.96 15.49
N GLY A 98 -5.88 0.74 15.77
CA GLY A 98 -5.40 -0.52 16.36
C GLY A 98 -5.31 -1.71 15.40
N HIS A 99 -5.59 -1.53 14.11
CA HIS A 99 -5.39 -2.56 13.08
C HIS A 99 -4.08 -2.35 12.33
N SER A 100 -3.35 -3.45 12.08
CA SER A 100 -2.09 -3.45 11.33
C SER A 100 -2.33 -3.89 9.87
N LEU A 101 -2.28 -2.95 8.94
CA LEU A 101 -2.31 -3.26 7.50
C LEU A 101 -0.91 -3.58 7.00
N ARG A 102 -0.69 -4.82 6.58
CA ARG A 102 0.57 -5.30 5.99
C ARG A 102 0.41 -5.62 4.51
N LEU A 103 1.47 -5.46 3.73
CA LEU A 103 1.45 -5.81 2.30
C LEU A 103 1.23 -7.31 2.07
N ASN A 104 1.76 -8.17 2.95
CA ASN A 104 1.54 -9.62 2.85
C ASN A 104 0.07 -10.01 3.04
N ALA A 105 -0.71 -9.24 3.81
CA ALA A 105 -2.15 -9.48 3.94
C ALA A 105 -2.95 -9.17 2.65
N MET A 106 -2.33 -8.44 1.70
CA MET A 106 -2.92 -8.12 0.39
C MET A 106 -2.34 -8.93 -0.76
N LYS A 107 -1.29 -9.73 -0.53
CA LYS A 107 -0.69 -10.57 -1.58
C LYS A 107 -1.69 -11.59 -2.13
N GLU A 108 -2.71 -11.94 -1.35
CA GLU A 108 -3.81 -12.82 -1.78
C GLU A 108 -4.84 -12.11 -2.69
N PHE A 109 -4.88 -10.78 -2.70
CA PHE A 109 -5.83 -9.99 -3.51
C PHE A 109 -5.19 -9.22 -4.67
N LYS A 110 -3.88 -9.35 -4.87
CA LYS A 110 -3.20 -9.00 -6.12
C LYS A 110 -3.35 -10.13 -7.16
N TYR A 111 -4.52 -10.75 -7.20
CA TYR A 111 -4.94 -11.51 -8.36
C TYR A 111 -5.48 -10.52 -9.38
N GLY A 112 -4.80 -10.43 -10.53
CA GLY A 112 -5.47 -10.02 -11.74
C GLY A 112 -6.65 -10.97 -11.96
N GLU A 113 -7.84 -10.55 -11.57
CA GLU A 113 -8.98 -10.64 -12.48
C GLU A 113 -8.80 -9.46 -13.44
N GLU A 114 -7.94 -9.58 -14.44
CA GLU A 114 -8.32 -10.27 -15.67
C GLU A 114 -7.65 -11.65 -15.80
N LYS A 115 -8.48 -12.67 -15.53
CA LYS A 115 -8.38 -13.97 -16.17
C LYS A 115 -8.20 -13.76 -17.68
N ARG A 116 -6.97 -13.90 -18.19
CA ARG A 116 -6.81 -14.37 -19.56
C ARG A 116 -7.38 -15.78 -19.54
N ALA A 117 -8.52 -15.95 -20.21
CA ALA A 117 -9.25 -17.21 -20.33
C ALA A 117 -8.28 -18.38 -20.42
N GLU A 118 -8.18 -19.15 -19.34
CA GLU A 118 -7.80 -20.55 -19.41
C GLU A 118 -8.85 -21.18 -20.30
N ILE A 119 -8.43 -21.49 -21.53
CA ILE A 119 -9.15 -22.40 -22.42
C ILE A 119 -9.20 -23.71 -21.61
N PRO A 120 -10.38 -24.21 -21.20
CA PRO A 120 -10.43 -25.50 -20.53
C PRO A 120 -10.10 -26.57 -21.58
N GLU A 121 -8.87 -27.05 -21.52
CA GLU A 121 -8.50 -28.36 -22.03
C GLU A 121 -9.10 -29.41 -21.08
N THR A 122 -10.16 -30.09 -21.54
CA THR A 122 -10.63 -31.43 -21.13
C THR A 122 -11.94 -31.74 -21.88
N GLY A 123 -12.17 -32.89 -22.53
CA GLY A 123 -11.49 -34.19 -22.51
C GLY A 123 -11.99 -35.10 -23.67
N PRO A 124 -12.27 -36.39 -23.43
CA PRO A 124 -11.39 -37.50 -23.83
C PRO A 124 -11.92 -38.41 -24.97
N ALA A 125 -11.06 -39.38 -25.32
CA ALA A 125 -11.13 -40.46 -26.33
C ALA A 125 -12.50 -40.97 -26.83
N GLY A 126 -12.59 -41.28 -28.14
CA GLY A 126 -13.68 -42.05 -28.73
C GLY A 126 -13.39 -42.51 -30.16
N HIS A 127 -13.32 -43.83 -30.33
CA HIS A 127 -13.22 -44.60 -31.56
C HIS A 127 -14.57 -44.61 -32.32
N ALA A 128 -14.56 -44.42 -33.64
CA ALA A 128 -15.51 -44.97 -34.61
C ALA A 128 -14.94 -44.84 -36.03
#